data_AF-A0A947R1F4-F1
#
_entry.id   AF-A0A947R1F4-F1
#
_cell.length_a   1.000
_cell.length_b   1.000
_cell.length_c   1.000
_cell.angle_alpha   90.00
_cell.angle_beta   90.00
_cell.angle_gamma   90.00
#
_symmetry.space_group_name_H-M   'P 1'
#
loop_
_entity.id
_entity.type
_entity.pdbx_description
1 polymer ?
#
loop_
_entity_poly.entity_id
_entity_poly.type
_entity_poly.pdbx_seq_one_letter_code
_entity_poly.pdbx_strand_id
1 'polypeptide(L)'
;MDTGFTVECNFKVPGNDKNYPPTKGRIPRISKLMALAIHFDELIRTKKVRDYADIADLGYVTRARLTQIMNLILLAPDIQEKILFLPEVHEGPDPITEHQIRKMVLSSDWSEQKKIWDKFMS
;
A
#
# COMPACT_ATOMS: atom_id res chain seq x y z
N MET A 1 -38.00 9.93 28.03
CA MET A 1 -36.58 9.55 27.88
C MET A 1 -36.42 9.21 26.42
N ASP A 2 -36.21 10.23 25.58
CA ASP A 2 -36.09 10.07 24.13
C ASP A 2 -34.62 10.04 23.74
N THR A 3 -34.23 8.88 23.22
CA THR A 3 -32.94 8.60 22.60
C THR A 3 -33.01 8.97 21.12
N GLY A 4 -32.17 9.90 20.67
CA GLY A 4 -32.01 10.18 19.24
C GLY A 4 -31.08 11.35 18.96
N PHE A 5 -29.77 11.11 18.93
CA PHE A 5 -28.84 12.02 18.23
C PHE A 5 -28.75 11.57 16.77
N THR A 6 -29.41 12.28 15.88
CA THR A 6 -29.18 12.19 14.44
C THR A 6 -27.97 13.05 14.11
N VAL A 7 -26.86 12.44 13.70
CA VAL A 7 -25.72 13.18 13.15
C VAL A 7 -25.90 13.23 11.64
N GLU A 8 -26.38 14.35 11.12
CA GLU A 8 -26.31 14.62 9.68
C GLU A 8 -24.84 14.86 9.30
N CYS A 9 -24.20 13.86 8.70
CA CYS A 9 -22.91 14.06 8.04
C CYS A 9 -23.12 14.86 6.76
N ASN A 10 -23.14 16.19 6.89
CA ASN A 10 -23.21 17.10 5.76
C ASN A 10 -21.83 17.23 5.12
N PHE A 11 -21.43 16.24 4.31
CA PHE A 11 -20.18 16.26 3.57
C PHE A 11 -20.30 17.23 2.39
N LYS A 12 -19.94 18.50 2.62
CA LYS A 12 -19.88 19.50 1.56
C LYS A 12 -18.73 19.14 0.62
N VAL A 13 -19.08 18.68 -0.59
CA VAL A 13 -18.11 18.51 -1.68
C VAL A 13 -17.59 19.91 -2.02
N PRO A 14 -16.30 20.24 -1.83
CA PRO A 14 -15.81 21.58 -2.09
C PRO A 14 -15.80 21.80 -3.61
N GLY A 15 -16.71 22.66 -4.05
CA GLY A 15 -16.74 23.20 -5.41
C GLY A 15 -15.60 24.19 -5.62
N ASN A 16 -14.89 24.00 -6.73
CA ASN A 16 -14.11 24.93 -7.56
C ASN A 16 -13.80 26.35 -7.05
N ASP A 17 -13.29 26.52 -5.84
CA ASP A 17 -12.73 27.78 -5.34
C ASP A 17 -11.22 27.79 -5.59
N LYS A 18 -10.74 28.73 -6.42
CA LYS A 18 -9.33 28.86 -6.88
C LYS A 18 -8.32 29.23 -5.77
N ASN A 19 -8.68 29.08 -4.50
CA ASN A 19 -7.91 29.53 -3.32
C ASN A 19 -7.84 28.49 -2.19
N TYR A 20 -8.09 27.21 -2.47
CA TYR A 20 -7.71 26.14 -1.53
C TYR A 20 -6.23 25.79 -1.74
N PRO A 21 -5.40 25.65 -0.68
CA PRO A 21 -4.05 25.11 -0.85
C PRO A 21 -4.14 23.79 -1.64
N PRO A 22 -3.23 23.50 -2.58
CA PRO A 22 -3.34 22.33 -3.43
C PRO A 22 -3.65 21.11 -2.56
N THR A 23 -4.77 20.45 -2.85
CA THR A 23 -5.23 19.28 -2.10
C THR A 23 -4.06 18.31 -1.98
N LYS A 24 -3.60 18.05 -0.75
CA LYS A 24 -2.50 17.11 -0.45
C LYS A 24 -2.78 15.82 -1.22
N GLY A 25 -1.82 15.37 -2.03
CA GLY A 25 -2.02 14.20 -2.86
C GLY A 25 -2.18 12.96 -1.99
N ARG A 26 -2.81 11.92 -2.53
CA ARG A 26 -2.95 10.66 -1.81
C ARG A 26 -1.69 9.83 -1.98
N ILE A 27 -1.16 9.31 -0.87
CA ILE A 27 -0.07 8.32 -0.91
C ILE A 27 -0.58 7.08 -1.69
N PRO A 28 0.17 6.57 -2.68
CA PRO A 28 -0.19 5.37 -3.43
C PRO A 28 -0.47 4.19 -2.50
N ARG A 29 -1.47 3.37 -2.84
CA ARG A 29 -1.84 2.22 -2.01
C ARG A 29 -0.68 1.23 -1.90
N ILE A 30 0.07 1.04 -2.98
CA ILE A 30 1.21 0.12 -2.99
C ILE A 30 2.32 0.55 -2.03
N SER A 31 2.57 1.85 -1.87
CA SER A 31 3.53 2.39 -0.90
C SER A 31 3.11 2.07 0.54
N LYS A 32 1.81 2.21 0.85
CA LYS A 32 1.27 1.83 2.16
C LYS A 32 1.40 0.33 2.42
N LEU A 33 1.15 -0.50 1.41
CA LEU A 33 1.29 -1.95 1.52
C LEU A 33 2.76 -2.38 1.70
N MET A 34 3.70 -1.72 1.03
CA MET A 34 5.13 -1.96 1.21
C MET A 34 5.57 -1.61 2.64
N ALA A 35 5.18 -0.44 3.14
CA ALA A 35 5.47 -0.05 4.52
C ALA A 35 4.87 -1.04 5.53
N LEU A 36 3.66 -1.52 5.27
CA LEU A 36 3.01 -2.53 6.10
C LEU A 36 3.76 -3.87 6.07
N ALA A 37 4.24 -4.30 4.90
CA ALA A 37 5.02 -5.53 4.77
C ALA A 37 6.30 -5.46 5.60
N ILE A 38 7.06 -4.37 5.48
CA ILE A 38 8.27 -4.12 6.28
C ILE A 38 7.95 -4.13 7.78
N HIS A 39 6.85 -3.49 8.18
CA HIS A 39 6.43 -3.49 9.58
C HIS A 39 6.10 -4.89 10.09
N PHE A 40 5.38 -5.71 9.31
CA PHE A 40 5.05 -7.08 9.68
C PHE A 40 6.27 -7.99 9.77
N ASP A 41 7.23 -7.85 8.85
CA ASP A 41 8.50 -8.58 8.94
C ASP A 41 9.25 -8.26 10.24
N GLU A 42 9.29 -6.99 10.63
CA GLU A 42 9.93 -6.58 11.88
C GLU A 42 9.19 -7.15 13.11
N LEU A 43 7.86 -7.18 13.11
CA LEU A 43 7.07 -7.79 14.19
C LEU A 43 7.37 -9.28 14.36
N ILE A 44 7.58 -9.99 13.25
CA ILE A 44 7.91 -11.42 13.26
C ILE A 44 9.36 -11.63 13.70
N ARG A 45 10.30 -10.86 13.14
CA ARG A 45 11.72 -10.90 13.53
C ARG A 45 11.93 -10.62 15.02
N THR A 46 11.18 -9.66 15.57
CA THR A 46 11.22 -9.30 16.99
C THR A 46 10.41 -10.24 17.88
N LYS A 47 9.78 -11.28 17.29
CA LYS A 47 8.92 -12.26 17.98
C LYS A 47 7.74 -11.65 18.74
N LYS A 48 7.31 -10.44 18.35
CA LYS A 48 6.09 -9.81 18.89
C LYS A 48 4.82 -10.49 18.39
N VAL A 49 4.91 -11.12 17.21
CA VAL A 49 3.87 -11.97 16.62
C VAL A 49 4.50 -13.30 16.22
N ARG A 50 3.77 -14.42 16.34
CA ARG A 50 4.35 -15.76 16.16
C ARG A 50 4.53 -16.10 14.69
N ASP A 51 3.53 -15.79 13.86
CA ASP A 51 3.54 -16.13 12.44
C ASP A 51 2.55 -15.26 11.62
N TYR A 52 2.44 -15.56 10.33
CA TYR A 52 1.51 -14.89 9.44
C TYR A 52 0.04 -15.19 9.75
N ALA A 53 -0.29 -16.34 10.33
CA ALA A 53 -1.67 -16.67 10.68
C ALA A 53 -2.17 -15.73 11.78
N ASP A 54 -1.35 -15.48 12.80
CA ASP A 54 -1.65 -14.53 13.86
C ASP A 54 -1.89 -13.12 13.33
N ILE A 55 -1.04 -12.64 12.40
CA ILE A 55 -1.21 -11.31 11.80
C ILE A 55 -2.51 -11.23 11.00
N ALA A 56 -2.85 -12.29 10.26
CA ALA A 56 -4.08 -12.33 9.46
C ALA A 56 -5.33 -12.28 10.34
N ASP A 57 -5.33 -13.06 11.43
CA ASP A 57 -6.43 -13.14 12.38
C ASP A 57 -6.60 -11.81 13.15
N LEU A 58 -5.49 -11.16 13.56
CA LEU A 58 -5.53 -9.84 14.21
C LEU A 58 -5.92 -8.71 13.25
N GLY A 59 -5.52 -8.81 11.98
CA GLY A 59 -5.77 -7.79 10.96
C GLY A 59 -7.10 -7.95 10.24
N TYR A 60 -7.89 -8.99 10.55
CA TYR A 60 -9.12 -9.36 9.83
C TYR A 60 -8.93 -9.46 8.32
N VAL A 61 -7.76 -9.93 7.88
CA VAL A 61 -7.44 -10.14 6.47
C VAL A 61 -7.29 -11.63 6.19
N THR A 62 -7.66 -12.07 4.98
CA THR A 62 -7.41 -13.47 4.61
C THR A 62 -5.91 -13.75 4.57
N ARG A 63 -5.52 -14.99 4.90
CA ARG A 63 -4.11 -15.43 4.80
C ARG A 63 -3.54 -15.18 3.40
N ALA A 64 -4.32 -15.45 2.35
CA ALA A 64 -3.92 -15.20 0.97
C ALA A 64 -3.63 -13.72 0.71
N ARG A 65 -4.41 -12.79 1.29
CA ARG A 65 -4.14 -11.36 1.17
C ARG A 65 -2.87 -10.97 1.91
N LEU A 66 -2.66 -11.50 3.12
CA LEU A 66 -1.43 -11.26 3.85
C LEU A 66 -0.20 -11.78 3.11
N THR A 67 -0.25 -12.98 2.53
CA THR A 67 0.84 -13.51 1.70
C THR A 67 1.15 -12.57 0.53
N GLN A 68 0.15 -12.00 -0.14
CA GLN A 68 0.37 -11.03 -1.22
C GLN A 68 1.11 -9.77 -0.74
N ILE A 69 0.84 -9.33 0.49
CA ILE A 69 1.52 -8.18 1.10
C ILE A 69 2.96 -8.56 1.47
N MET A 70 3.16 -9.70 2.13
CA MET A 70 4.50 -10.17 2.52
C MET A 70 5.41 -10.45 1.33
N ASN A 71 4.83 -10.89 0.21
CA ASN A 71 5.54 -11.08 -1.05
C ASN A 71 6.23 -9.81 -1.56
N LEU A 72 5.80 -8.62 -1.15
CA LEU A 72 6.47 -7.36 -1.51
C LEU A 72 7.92 -7.28 -1.01
N ILE A 73 8.26 -7.99 0.07
CA ILE A 73 9.62 -8.04 0.65
C ILE A 73 10.59 -8.84 -0.23
N LEU A 74 10.08 -9.66 -1.14
CA LEU A 74 10.91 -10.44 -2.06
C LEU A 74 11.41 -9.61 -3.26
N LEU A 75 10.92 -8.37 -3.41
CA LEU A 75 11.42 -7.46 -4.44
C LEU A 75 12.85 -7.03 -4.15
N ALA A 76 13.58 -6.67 -5.19
CA ALA A 76 14.91 -6.07 -5.06
C ALA A 76 14.86 -4.84 -4.13
N PRO A 77 15.83 -4.66 -3.20
CA PRO A 77 15.78 -3.58 -2.21
C PRO A 77 15.62 -2.18 -2.81
N ASP A 78 16.25 -1.90 -3.95
CA ASP A 78 16.12 -0.63 -4.67
C ASP A 78 14.72 -0.41 -5.25
N ILE A 79 14.01 -1.48 -5.62
CA ILE A 79 12.60 -1.40 -6.03
C ILE A 79 11.71 -1.12 -4.82
N GLN A 80 11.99 -1.74 -3.68
CA GLN A 80 11.23 -1.48 -2.45
C GLN A 80 11.32 0.00 -2.05
N GLU A 81 12.53 0.57 -2.11
CA GLU A 81 12.78 1.99 -1.86
C GLU A 81 12.00 2.88 -2.83
N LYS A 82 12.07 2.60 -4.14
CA LYS A 82 11.29 3.33 -5.15
C LYS A 82 9.78 3.26 -4.90
N ILE A 83 9.26 2.12 -4.44
CA ILE A 83 7.84 1.95 -4.09
C ILE A 83 7.47 2.82 -2.88
N LEU A 84 8.31 2.88 -1.85
CA LEU A 84 8.07 3.70 -0.66
C LEU A 84 8.04 5.20 -0.96
N PHE A 85 8.89 5.65 -1.89
CA PHE A 85 9.05 7.06 -2.26
C PHE A 85 8.36 7.44 -3.57
N LEU A 86 7.32 6.70 -3.97
CA LEU A 86 6.49 7.10 -5.11
C LEU A 86 5.86 8.48 -4.85
N PRO A 87 5.72 9.32 -5.89
CA PRO A 87 5.08 10.62 -5.75
C PRO A 87 3.63 10.47 -5.31
N GLU A 88 3.12 11.48 -4.60
CA GLU A 88 1.72 11.54 -4.25
C GLU A 88 0.85 11.61 -5.51
N VAL A 89 -0.28 10.91 -5.49
CA VAL A 89 -1.23 10.92 -6.60
C VAL A 89 -2.21 12.06 -6.37
N HIS A 90 -2.19 13.06 -7.26
CA HIS A 90 -3.12 14.19 -7.20
C HIS A 90 -4.42 13.90 -7.96
N GLU A 91 -4.35 13.17 -9.07
CA GLU A 91 -5.50 12.81 -9.91
C GLU A 91 -5.31 11.41 -10.50
N GLY A 92 -6.42 10.70 -10.75
CA GLY A 92 -6.39 9.39 -11.41
C GLY A 92 -6.01 8.18 -10.53
N PRO A 93 -5.88 6.99 -11.15
CA PRO A 93 -5.50 5.75 -10.46
C PRO A 93 -4.03 5.78 -10.01
N ASP A 94 -3.64 4.83 -9.16
CA ASP A 94 -2.23 4.69 -8.76
C ASP A 94 -1.35 4.41 -9.99
N PRO A 95 -0.15 5.00 -10.07
CA PRO A 95 0.76 4.80 -11.21
C PRO A 95 1.20 3.34 -11.36
N ILE A 96 1.25 2.61 -10.25
CA ILE A 96 1.57 1.19 -10.21
C ILE A 96 0.47 0.46 -9.44
N THR A 97 -0.11 -0.54 -10.10
CA THR A 97 -1.10 -1.42 -9.51
C THR A 97 -0.41 -2.61 -8.83
N GLU A 98 -1.05 -3.14 -7.79
CA GLU A 98 -0.59 -4.37 -7.14
C GLU A 98 -0.47 -5.55 -8.12
N HIS A 99 -1.34 -5.62 -9.14
CA HIS A 99 -1.29 -6.69 -10.13
C HIS A 99 0.03 -6.68 -10.93
N GLN A 100 0.54 -5.50 -11.27
CA GLN A 100 1.84 -5.35 -11.93
C GLN A 100 2.98 -5.82 -11.02
N ILE A 101 2.94 -5.43 -9.73
CA ILE A 101 3.92 -5.87 -8.74
C ILE A 101 3.92 -7.39 -8.56
N ARG A 102 2.74 -8.00 -8.52
CA ARG A 102 2.61 -9.46 -8.31
C ARG A 102 3.38 -10.26 -9.36
N LYS A 103 3.40 -9.79 -10.62
CA LYS A 103 4.16 -10.46 -11.69
C LYS A 103 5.67 -10.35 -11.47
N MET A 104 6.15 -9.22 -10.94
CA MET A 104 7.58 -9.03 -10.64
C MET A 104 8.06 -9.94 -9.52
N VAL A 105 7.26 -10.09 -8.46
CA VAL A 105 7.63 -10.94 -7.31
C VAL A 105 7.80 -12.42 -7.69
N LEU A 106 7.21 -12.88 -8.79
CA LEU A 106 7.35 -14.27 -9.24
C LEU A 106 8.75 -14.60 -9.78
N SER A 107 9.54 -13.59 -10.18
CA SER A 107 10.94 -13.82 -10.58
C SER A 107 11.85 -13.77 -9.36
N SER A 108 12.70 -14.78 -9.21
CA SER A 108 13.75 -14.82 -8.19
C SER A 108 15.01 -14.05 -8.59
N ASP A 109 15.14 -13.61 -9.86
CA ASP A 109 16.27 -12.80 -10.32
C ASP A 109 15.95 -11.30 -10.21
N TRP A 110 16.66 -10.61 -9.32
CA TRP A 110 16.53 -9.15 -9.15
C TRP A 110 16.86 -8.37 -10.42
N SER A 111 17.73 -8.88 -11.30
CA SER A 111 18.03 -8.24 -12.58
C SER A 111 16.83 -8.25 -13.51
N GLU A 112 16.05 -9.33 -13.52
CA GLU A 112 14.79 -9.42 -14.26
C GLU A 112 13.73 -8.51 -13.64
N GLN A 113 13.61 -8.49 -12.32
CA GLN A 113 12.68 -7.59 -11.62
C GLN A 113 12.94 -6.12 -12.00
N LYS A 114 14.21 -5.69 -12.05
CA LYS A 114 14.59 -4.33 -12.46
C LYS A 114 14.20 -4.04 -13.91
N LYS A 115 14.47 -4.97 -14.83
CA LYS A 115 14.04 -4.83 -16.24
C LYS A 115 12.53 -4.69 -16.39
N ILE A 116 11.75 -5.42 -15.59
CA ILE A 116 10.28 -5.30 -15.60
C ILE A 116 9.85 -3.96 -15.00
N TRP A 117 10.49 -3.53 -13.91
CA TRP A 117 10.24 -2.23 -13.29
C TRP A 117 10.48 -1.06 -14.24
N ASP A 118 11.61 -1.07 -14.95
CA ASP A 118 11.97 -0.01 -15.89
C ASP A 118 10.97 0.07 -17.05
N LYS A 119 10.38 -1.05 -17.47
CA LYS A 119 9.29 -1.07 -18.47
C LYS A 119 7.99 -0.45 -17.97
N PHE A 120 7.75 -0.39 -16.66
CA PHE A 120 6.57 0.29 -16.10
C PHE A 120 6.77 1.78 -15.89
N MET A 121 8.03 2.21 -15.75
CA MET A 121 8.39 3.62 -15.57
C MET A 121 8.75 4.34 -16.88
N SER A 122 8.93 3.58 -17.97
CA SER A 122 9.10 4.11 -19.33
C SER A 122 7.78 4.47 -19.98
#